data_AF-V6TL26-F1
#
_entry.id   AF-V6TL26-F1
#
_cell.length_a   1.000
_cell.length_b   1.000
_cell.length_c   1.000
_cell.angle_alpha   90.00
_cell.angle_beta   90.00
_cell.angle_gamma   90.00
#
_symmetry.space_group_name_H-M   'P 1'
#
loop_
_entity.id
_entity.type
_entity.pdbx_description
1 polymer ?
#
loop_
_entity_poly.entity_id
_entity_poly.type
_entity_poly.pdbx_seq_one_letter_code
_entity_poly.pdbx_strand_id
1 'polypeptide(L)'
;VYLCYSYSFHDNSKTLRNTIRKLSQYKSLCTAGAMFAKLIFASLVLQLAEATRPAVKEQPGACTSLGAAGCAICSGSGSDEVCLSCTDSTKFIQLDKKGCTAACSGDGVIGDSTVNPKVCKCNESGGYKPQGGACVKGQPGACTSLGAAGCATCSGSGSDEVCLSCTDSTKFIQLDKKGCTAACSGDGVIGDSTVNPKVCKCNESGGYKPQGGACVKGQPGACTSLGAAGCATCDPNGGNELCLSCTKPEEFIQLDKKSCKANCAGEGMIGDSTVNPKVCKCNESGGYKPQGGACVKDSEGKCKTENCQECTGKGTANEVCTKCTSTHYLTPTNQCVSDCTAIKGYYGDNDKKCKACSPECAECVGPANNQCSACPAGKKLTYTADSYPNNGGTCGDACKVSADGTGCETCGAQIGGTAYCSKCKTSTQAPLNGNCAANSRAAFCATITSGACTKCNEGYFLKDGGCYQTDRQPGKQVCSSAQGGTCQTCANGLAATGGNCAECHSTCATCSTADAADKCKTCVTGYYKENGSDGPCKKCSERISGCKQCVSSSGSSVICLESEAGTGGSTNKSGLSAGAIAGISVAVIVVVGGLVGFLCWWFLCRGKA
;
A
#
# COMPACT_ATOMS: atom_id res chain seq x y z
N VAL A 1 32.09 15.59 22.89
CA VAL A 1 32.85 16.62 22.15
C VAL A 1 32.89 16.21 20.69
N TYR A 2 32.14 16.95 19.87
CA TYR A 2 32.25 17.21 18.43
C TYR A 2 32.83 16.18 17.44
N LEU A 3 31.97 15.82 16.46
CA LEU A 3 32.12 15.90 14.99
C LEU A 3 31.81 14.63 14.19
N CYS A 4 30.80 14.78 13.33
CA CYS A 4 30.49 14.01 12.14
C CYS A 4 31.71 13.74 11.25
N TYR A 5 31.70 12.63 10.51
CA TYR A 5 31.84 12.67 9.04
C TYR A 5 31.28 11.38 8.42
N SER A 6 30.51 11.58 7.35
CA SER A 6 29.92 10.62 6.42
C SER A 6 30.95 9.73 5.73
N TYR A 7 30.60 8.51 5.31
CA TYR A 7 30.91 8.00 3.96
C TYR A 7 30.14 6.70 3.63
N SER A 8 29.70 6.65 2.37
CA SER A 8 28.84 5.67 1.71
C SER A 8 29.33 4.23 1.68
N PHE A 9 28.35 3.34 1.50
CA PHE A 9 28.49 1.99 0.94
C PHE A 9 29.38 1.97 -0.32
N HIS A 10 30.46 1.21 -0.28
CA HIS A 10 30.86 0.32 -1.37
C HIS A 10 31.81 -0.77 -0.83
N ASP A 11 31.34 -2.01 -0.94
CA ASP A 11 32.09 -3.23 -1.28
C ASP A 11 33.48 -3.50 -0.63
N ASN A 12 33.56 -4.49 0.26
CA ASN A 12 34.51 -5.62 0.17
C ASN A 12 34.62 -6.49 1.44
N SER A 13 34.66 -7.81 1.22
CA SER A 13 34.86 -8.92 2.17
C SER A 13 36.23 -8.99 2.88
N LYS A 14 36.82 -7.85 3.27
CA LYS A 14 38.16 -7.80 3.90
C LYS A 14 38.20 -7.30 5.35
N THR A 15 37.12 -6.76 5.90
CA THR A 15 37.11 -6.25 7.29
C THR A 15 36.84 -7.34 8.34
N LEU A 16 36.31 -8.51 7.96
CA LEU A 16 36.01 -9.60 8.90
C LEU A 16 37.26 -10.37 9.38
N ARG A 17 38.34 -10.40 8.59
CA ARG A 17 39.59 -11.10 8.95
C ARG A 17 40.47 -10.33 9.94
N ASN A 18 40.37 -9.00 10.00
CA ASN A 18 41.18 -8.20 10.93
C ASN A 18 40.54 -8.02 12.31
N THR A 19 39.22 -8.19 12.44
CA THR A 19 38.54 -8.23 13.75
C THR A 19 38.78 -9.56 14.48
N ILE A 20 38.92 -10.67 13.74
CA ILE A 20 39.21 -12.00 14.32
C ILE A 20 40.65 -12.10 14.85
N ARG A 21 41.62 -11.37 14.28
CA ARG A 21 43.02 -11.34 14.79
C ARG A 21 43.21 -10.53 16.08
N LYS A 22 42.28 -9.63 16.45
CA LYS A 22 42.38 -8.85 17.71
C LYS A 22 41.76 -9.53 18.93
N LEU A 23 41.12 -10.70 18.78
CA LEU A 23 40.57 -11.48 19.90
C LEU A 23 41.54 -12.55 20.46
N SER A 24 42.76 -12.63 19.95
CA SER A 24 43.80 -13.58 20.39
C SER A 24 44.64 -13.10 21.60
N GLN A 25 44.27 -12.02 22.29
CA GLN A 25 45.09 -11.43 23.37
C GLN A 25 44.41 -11.29 24.74
N TYR A 26 43.33 -12.04 25.02
CA TYR A 26 42.83 -12.15 26.40
C TYR A 26 42.76 -13.61 26.83
N LYS A 27 43.87 -14.08 27.40
CA LYS A 27 43.97 -15.34 28.14
C LYS A 27 43.95 -15.00 29.64
N SER A 28 43.13 -15.74 30.39
CA SER A 28 43.05 -15.82 31.86
C SER A 28 41.94 -15.01 32.55
N LEU A 29 40.79 -15.66 32.76
CA LEU A 29 40.07 -15.73 34.05
C LEU A 29 38.97 -16.81 33.94
N CYS A 30 39.29 -17.99 34.48
CA CYS A 30 38.38 -19.13 34.62
C CYS A 30 37.48 -18.93 35.85
N THR A 31 36.19 -18.71 35.64
CA THR A 31 35.12 -19.10 36.57
C THR A 31 33.89 -19.55 35.78
N ALA A 32 33.25 -20.63 36.22
CA ALA A 32 32.27 -21.41 35.45
C ALA A 32 30.98 -20.65 35.04
N GLY A 33 30.76 -19.42 35.52
CA GLY A 33 29.62 -18.58 35.14
C GLY A 33 29.72 -17.94 33.74
N ALA A 34 30.93 -17.77 33.20
CA ALA A 34 31.12 -17.09 31.90
C ALA A 34 30.77 -17.97 30.68
N MET A 35 30.73 -19.30 30.84
CA MET A 35 30.38 -20.24 29.77
C MET A 35 28.87 -20.25 29.51
N PHE A 36 28.05 -20.10 30.55
CA PHE A 36 26.59 -20.07 30.45
C PHE A 36 26.09 -18.79 29.79
N ALA A 37 26.68 -17.65 30.10
CA ALA A 37 26.35 -16.37 29.47
C ALA A 37 26.69 -16.34 27.97
N LYS A 38 27.80 -16.98 27.57
CA LYS A 38 28.20 -17.09 26.15
C LYS A 38 27.28 -18.03 25.34
N LEU A 39 26.78 -19.10 25.94
CA LEU A 39 25.81 -20.01 25.30
C LEU A 39 24.44 -19.36 25.12
N ILE A 40 23.98 -18.57 26.10
CA ILE A 40 22.71 -17.82 25.98
C ILE A 40 22.83 -16.72 24.92
N PHE A 41 23.96 -16.01 24.86
CA PHE A 41 24.20 -15.00 23.82
C PHE A 41 24.30 -15.62 22.42
N ALA A 42 24.94 -16.79 22.29
CA ALA A 42 25.02 -17.50 21.01
C ALA A 42 23.66 -18.01 20.52
N SER A 43 22.80 -18.52 21.42
CA SER A 43 21.42 -18.91 21.09
C SER A 43 20.53 -17.71 20.74
N LEU A 44 20.71 -16.56 21.40
CA LEU A 44 19.97 -15.34 21.09
C LEU A 44 20.38 -14.78 19.71
N VAL A 45 21.66 -14.84 19.37
CA VAL A 45 22.18 -14.42 18.05
C VAL A 45 21.76 -15.37 16.93
N LEU A 46 21.65 -16.68 17.20
CA LEU A 46 21.08 -17.63 16.22
C LEU A 46 19.58 -17.40 16.00
N GLN A 47 18.81 -17.14 17.07
CA GLN A 47 17.38 -16.81 16.97
C GLN A 47 17.12 -15.46 16.26
N LEU A 48 18.05 -14.50 16.34
CA LEU A 48 18.00 -13.24 15.59
C LEU A 48 18.41 -13.40 14.10
N ALA A 49 19.23 -14.40 13.76
CA ALA A 49 19.66 -14.66 12.38
C ALA A 49 18.59 -15.37 11.53
N GLU A 50 17.69 -16.15 12.15
CA GLU A 50 16.52 -16.74 11.47
C GLU A 50 15.42 -15.71 11.14
N ALA A 51 15.39 -14.55 11.84
CA ALA A 51 14.40 -13.50 11.65
C ALA A 51 14.71 -12.51 10.52
N THR A 52 15.88 -12.63 9.86
CA THR A 52 16.31 -11.75 8.76
C THR A 52 16.48 -12.45 7.42
N ARG A 53 15.93 -13.66 7.23
CA ARG A 53 15.81 -14.21 5.86
C ARG A 53 14.72 -13.41 5.12
N PRO A 54 15.04 -12.66 4.05
CA PRO A 54 14.00 -12.04 3.25
C PRO A 54 13.20 -13.17 2.59
N ALA A 55 11.91 -13.23 2.91
CA ALA A 55 10.95 -13.92 2.06
C ALA A 55 10.97 -13.20 0.70
N VAL A 56 11.43 -13.89 -0.34
CA VAL A 56 11.17 -13.47 -1.72
C VAL A 56 9.67 -13.67 -1.94
N LYS A 57 8.90 -12.61 -1.64
CA LYS A 57 7.57 -12.42 -2.22
C LYS A 57 7.79 -11.68 -3.52
N GLU A 58 7.55 -12.35 -4.64
CA GLU A 58 7.47 -11.69 -5.94
C GLU A 58 6.47 -10.54 -5.86
N GLN A 59 6.98 -9.32 -6.03
CA GLN A 59 6.22 -8.08 -6.09
C GLN A 59 6.07 -7.75 -7.59
N PRO A 60 4.87 -7.40 -8.09
CA PRO A 60 4.73 -6.90 -9.47
C PRO A 60 5.51 -5.59 -9.61
N GLY A 61 6.45 -5.57 -10.54
CA GLY A 61 7.39 -4.48 -10.77
C GLY A 61 7.12 -3.74 -12.08
N ALA A 62 7.86 -2.65 -12.30
CA ALA A 62 7.89 -1.98 -13.60
C ALA A 62 8.36 -2.97 -14.67
N CYS A 63 7.68 -2.98 -15.82
CA CYS A 63 7.99 -3.89 -16.92
C CYS A 63 9.40 -3.65 -17.44
N THR A 64 10.22 -4.69 -17.44
CA THR A 64 11.61 -4.67 -17.89
C THR A 64 11.71 -4.94 -19.39
N SER A 65 11.15 -6.04 -19.88
CA SER A 65 11.16 -6.44 -21.29
C SER A 65 9.89 -6.02 -22.03
N LEU A 66 8.74 -5.97 -21.34
CA LEU A 66 7.44 -5.63 -21.93
C LEU A 66 7.10 -4.13 -21.92
N GLY A 67 7.98 -3.27 -21.39
CA GLY A 67 7.75 -1.82 -21.35
C GLY A 67 7.60 -1.21 -22.76
N ALA A 68 8.37 -1.68 -23.73
CA ALA A 68 8.27 -1.26 -25.13
C ALA A 68 6.98 -1.75 -25.83
N ALA A 69 6.33 -2.80 -25.29
CA ALA A 69 5.04 -3.32 -25.76
C ALA A 69 3.84 -2.57 -25.14
N GLY A 70 4.08 -1.47 -24.42
CA GLY A 70 3.08 -0.60 -23.84
C GLY A 70 2.56 -1.01 -22.47
N CYS A 71 3.20 -1.99 -21.81
CA CYS A 71 2.83 -2.46 -20.47
C CYS A 71 3.42 -1.57 -19.37
N ALA A 72 2.60 -1.22 -18.37
CA ALA A 72 2.98 -0.36 -17.26
C ALA A 72 3.37 -1.15 -16.01
N ILE A 73 2.66 -2.24 -15.73
CA ILE A 73 2.92 -3.12 -14.58
C ILE A 73 3.02 -4.54 -15.09
N CYS A 74 4.08 -5.23 -14.69
CA CYS A 74 4.33 -6.61 -15.06
C CYS A 74 4.60 -7.50 -13.83
N SER A 75 4.40 -8.81 -13.99
CA SER A 75 4.76 -9.83 -13.00
C SER A 75 5.76 -10.79 -13.64
N GLY A 76 6.71 -11.30 -12.85
CA GLY A 76 7.84 -12.09 -13.35
C GLY A 76 9.01 -11.21 -13.82
N SER A 77 10.02 -11.82 -14.43
CA SER A 77 11.20 -11.13 -14.97
C SER A 77 11.73 -11.83 -16.23
N GLY A 78 12.33 -11.09 -17.16
CA GLY A 78 12.91 -11.67 -18.39
C GLY A 78 11.86 -12.06 -19.45
N SER A 79 11.96 -13.27 -20.01
CA SER A 79 11.04 -13.80 -21.03
C SER A 79 9.68 -14.22 -20.47
N ASP A 80 9.60 -14.47 -19.16
CA ASP A 80 8.40 -14.94 -18.47
C ASP A 80 7.54 -13.77 -17.92
N GLU A 81 7.98 -12.54 -18.15
CA GLU A 81 7.28 -11.32 -17.73
C GLU A 81 5.87 -11.26 -18.34
N VAL A 82 4.86 -10.93 -17.53
CA VAL A 82 3.44 -10.89 -17.93
C VAL A 82 2.85 -9.53 -17.62
N CYS A 83 2.16 -8.94 -18.57
CA CYS A 83 1.52 -7.62 -18.51
C CYS A 83 0.23 -7.66 -17.68
N LEU A 84 0.20 -6.87 -16.60
CA LEU A 84 -0.99 -6.71 -15.75
C LEU A 84 -1.73 -5.40 -16.00
N SER A 85 -1.09 -4.39 -16.59
CA SER A 85 -1.74 -3.15 -16.98
C SER A 85 -1.03 -2.47 -18.15
N CYS A 86 -1.77 -1.61 -18.86
CA CYS A 86 -1.24 -0.80 -19.95
C CYS A 86 -0.84 0.60 -19.47
N THR A 87 0.18 1.17 -20.11
CA THR A 87 0.60 2.57 -19.89
C THR A 87 -0.48 3.56 -20.35
N ASP A 88 -1.26 3.17 -21.36
CA ASP A 88 -2.45 3.86 -21.82
C ASP A 88 -3.68 3.06 -21.41
N SER A 89 -4.50 3.60 -20.51
CA SER A 89 -5.70 2.95 -19.97
C SER A 89 -6.83 2.76 -20.99
N THR A 90 -6.71 3.35 -22.19
CA THR A 90 -7.67 3.14 -23.28
C THR A 90 -7.41 1.83 -24.03
N LYS A 91 -6.20 1.26 -23.90
CA LYS A 91 -5.74 0.04 -24.58
C LYS A 91 -6.14 -1.23 -23.82
N PHE A 92 -6.25 -2.32 -24.56
CA PHE A 92 -6.54 -3.66 -24.07
C PHE A 92 -5.24 -4.45 -23.87
N ILE A 93 -5.15 -5.17 -22.76
CA ILE A 93 -4.11 -6.19 -22.58
C ILE A 93 -4.36 -7.32 -23.57
N GLN A 94 -3.32 -7.72 -24.31
CA GLN A 94 -3.38 -8.79 -25.30
C GLN A 94 -3.65 -10.16 -24.65
N LEU A 95 -4.16 -11.12 -25.43
CA LEU A 95 -4.63 -12.42 -24.93
C LEU A 95 -3.50 -13.27 -24.31
N ASP A 96 -2.28 -13.14 -24.84
CA ASP A 96 -1.04 -13.74 -24.32
C ASP A 96 -0.46 -13.00 -23.11
N LYS A 97 -1.04 -11.83 -22.78
CA LYS A 97 -0.59 -10.91 -21.75
C LYS A 97 0.86 -10.45 -21.93
N LYS A 98 1.36 -10.37 -23.17
CA LYS A 98 2.73 -9.88 -23.46
C LYS A 98 2.75 -8.44 -24.00
N GLY A 99 1.60 -7.77 -24.11
CA GLY A 99 1.55 -6.40 -24.62
C GLY A 99 0.19 -5.74 -24.49
N CYS A 100 0.12 -4.48 -24.91
CA CYS A 100 -1.09 -3.67 -24.90
C CYS A 100 -1.42 -3.12 -26.29
N THR A 101 -2.67 -3.25 -26.72
CA THR A 101 -3.14 -2.85 -28.06
C THR A 101 -4.36 -1.92 -27.99
N ALA A 102 -4.48 -1.00 -28.94
CA ALA A 102 -5.63 -0.08 -29.00
C ALA A 102 -6.96 -0.79 -29.31
N ALA A 103 -6.89 -1.90 -30.05
CA ALA A 103 -8.03 -2.75 -30.34
C ALA A 103 -7.59 -4.22 -30.32
N CYS A 104 -8.46 -5.12 -29.86
CA CYS A 104 -8.22 -6.54 -29.93
C CYS A 104 -8.33 -7.01 -31.39
N SER A 105 -7.27 -7.66 -31.88
CA SER A 105 -7.17 -8.13 -33.26
C SER A 105 -6.84 -9.61 -33.27
N GLY A 106 -7.60 -10.41 -34.02
CA GLY A 106 -7.46 -11.86 -34.12
C GLY A 106 -8.81 -12.55 -34.32
N ASP A 107 -8.80 -13.73 -34.95
CA ASP A 107 -10.05 -14.47 -35.22
C ASP A 107 -10.72 -14.91 -33.91
N GLY A 108 -11.98 -14.54 -33.74
CA GLY A 108 -12.74 -14.79 -32.51
C GLY A 108 -12.20 -14.10 -31.25
N VAL A 109 -11.33 -13.10 -31.37
CA VAL A 109 -10.88 -12.28 -30.23
C VAL A 109 -11.79 -11.05 -30.10
N ILE A 110 -12.30 -10.78 -28.90
CA ILE A 110 -13.13 -9.62 -28.59
C ILE A 110 -12.55 -8.83 -27.41
N GLY A 111 -12.76 -7.52 -27.37
CA GLY A 111 -12.36 -6.67 -26.25
C GLY A 111 -13.41 -6.67 -25.15
N ASP A 112 -13.01 -7.02 -23.92
CA ASP A 112 -13.83 -6.85 -22.75
C ASP A 112 -13.58 -5.46 -22.13
N SER A 113 -14.52 -4.55 -22.39
CA SER A 113 -14.48 -3.18 -21.85
C SER A 113 -15.18 -3.05 -20.50
N THR A 114 -15.76 -4.14 -19.97
CA THR A 114 -16.47 -4.14 -18.68
C THR A 114 -15.53 -4.32 -17.49
N VAL A 115 -14.27 -4.72 -17.76
CA VAL A 115 -13.21 -4.91 -16.76
C VAL A 115 -12.12 -3.84 -16.90
N ASN A 116 -11.48 -3.50 -15.78
CA ASN A 116 -10.36 -2.55 -15.73
C ASN A 116 -9.15 -3.19 -15.01
N PRO A 117 -7.98 -3.31 -15.64
CA PRO A 117 -7.66 -2.89 -17.01
C PRO A 117 -8.43 -3.68 -18.06
N LYS A 118 -8.69 -3.03 -19.21
CA LYS A 118 -9.39 -3.65 -20.33
C LYS A 118 -8.56 -4.81 -20.87
N VAL A 119 -9.20 -5.91 -21.25
CA VAL A 119 -8.50 -7.12 -21.74
C VAL A 119 -9.12 -7.65 -23.01
N CYS A 120 -8.30 -8.28 -23.86
CA CYS A 120 -8.80 -9.12 -24.93
C CYS A 120 -9.21 -10.50 -24.37
N LYS A 121 -10.34 -11.04 -24.84
CA LYS A 121 -10.84 -12.38 -24.51
C LYS A 121 -11.35 -13.09 -25.76
N CYS A 122 -11.62 -14.39 -25.67
CA CYS A 122 -12.22 -15.16 -26.77
C CYS A 122 -13.74 -15.02 -26.80
N ASN A 123 -14.30 -14.98 -28.01
CA ASN A 123 -15.74 -14.96 -28.25
C ASN A 123 -16.31 -16.38 -28.09
N GLU A 124 -16.54 -16.76 -26.84
CA GLU A 124 -17.08 -18.07 -26.47
C GLU A 124 -18.46 -18.33 -27.10
N SER A 125 -19.30 -17.30 -27.21
CA SER A 125 -20.60 -17.35 -27.89
C SER A 125 -20.49 -17.67 -29.39
N GLY A 126 -19.32 -17.41 -30.00
CA GLY A 126 -19.00 -17.74 -31.38
C GLY A 126 -18.29 -19.08 -31.57
N GLY A 127 -18.13 -19.89 -30.50
CA GLY A 127 -17.48 -21.20 -30.53
C GLY A 127 -15.95 -21.17 -30.42
N TYR A 128 -15.36 -20.05 -30.01
CA TYR A 128 -13.92 -19.90 -29.82
C TYR A 128 -13.53 -20.13 -28.36
N LYS A 129 -12.44 -20.89 -28.14
CA LYS A 129 -11.88 -21.12 -26.80
C LYS A 129 -10.43 -20.64 -26.71
N PRO A 130 -9.98 -20.17 -25.53
CA PRO A 130 -8.60 -19.73 -25.34
C PRO A 130 -7.63 -20.92 -25.36
N GLN A 131 -6.60 -20.87 -26.19
CA GLN A 131 -5.51 -21.85 -26.21
C GLN A 131 -4.19 -21.17 -26.57
N GLY A 132 -3.19 -21.24 -25.66
CA GLY A 132 -1.81 -20.80 -25.93
C GLY A 132 -1.65 -19.35 -26.37
N GLY A 133 -2.44 -18.40 -25.83
CA GLY A 133 -2.37 -16.98 -26.21
C GLY A 133 -3.16 -16.60 -27.46
N ALA A 134 -3.88 -17.54 -28.08
CA ALA A 134 -4.80 -17.29 -29.20
C ALA A 134 -6.23 -17.78 -28.90
N CYS A 135 -7.19 -17.27 -29.67
CA CYS A 135 -8.55 -17.79 -29.69
C CYS A 135 -8.70 -18.76 -30.85
N VAL A 136 -9.01 -20.01 -30.56
CA VAL A 136 -9.15 -21.04 -31.58
C VAL A 136 -10.61 -21.44 -31.69
N LYS A 137 -11.15 -21.34 -32.91
CA LYS A 137 -12.34 -22.08 -33.31
C LYS A 137 -11.88 -23.48 -33.67
N GLY A 138 -12.60 -24.53 -33.27
CA GLY A 138 -12.32 -25.86 -33.81
C GLY A 138 -12.45 -25.84 -35.33
N GLN A 139 -11.33 -25.90 -36.05
CA GLN A 139 -11.32 -25.90 -37.52
C GLN A 139 -11.29 -27.33 -38.06
N PRO A 140 -12.22 -27.70 -38.98
CA PRO A 140 -12.14 -28.96 -39.71
C PRO A 140 -10.84 -29.02 -40.51
N GLY A 141 -10.01 -30.05 -40.29
CA GLY A 141 -8.77 -30.28 -41.04
C GLY A 141 -7.47 -29.74 -40.40
N ALA A 142 -7.51 -29.20 -39.17
CA ALA A 142 -6.31 -28.76 -38.44
C ALA A 142 -5.51 -29.88 -37.76
N CYS A 143 -6.02 -31.13 -37.80
CA CYS A 143 -5.39 -32.29 -37.18
C CYS A 143 -4.19 -32.79 -37.99
N THR A 144 -2.99 -32.29 -37.69
CA THR A 144 -1.77 -32.60 -38.46
C THR A 144 -1.15 -33.95 -38.06
N SER A 145 -1.01 -34.20 -36.75
CA SER A 145 -0.46 -35.45 -36.21
C SER A 145 -1.55 -36.42 -35.73
N LEU A 146 -2.69 -35.90 -35.28
CA LEU A 146 -3.81 -36.69 -34.77
C LEU A 146 -4.89 -36.99 -35.81
N GLY A 147 -4.74 -36.52 -37.06
CA GLY A 147 -5.67 -36.82 -38.15
C GLY A 147 -5.76 -38.32 -38.44
N ALA A 148 -4.62 -39.02 -38.44
CA ALA A 148 -4.55 -40.48 -38.58
C ALA A 148 -5.14 -41.23 -37.36
N ALA A 149 -5.20 -40.58 -36.19
CA ALA A 149 -5.81 -41.11 -34.98
C ALA A 149 -7.35 -40.90 -34.93
N GLY A 150 -7.96 -40.45 -36.04
CA GLY A 150 -9.41 -40.37 -36.23
C GLY A 150 -10.06 -39.09 -35.71
N CYS A 151 -9.29 -38.03 -35.47
CA CYS A 151 -9.79 -36.73 -35.01
C CYS A 151 -10.22 -35.83 -36.17
N ALA A 152 -11.42 -35.26 -36.08
CA ALA A 152 -11.96 -34.31 -37.07
C ALA A 152 -11.53 -32.87 -36.77
N THR A 153 -11.58 -32.50 -35.49
CA THR A 153 -11.09 -31.21 -35.01
C THR A 153 -10.12 -31.46 -33.88
N CYS A 154 -8.99 -30.76 -33.95
CA CYS A 154 -7.93 -30.83 -32.96
C CYS A 154 -7.57 -29.41 -32.54
N SER A 155 -6.81 -29.31 -31.46
CA SER A 155 -6.16 -28.07 -31.10
C SER A 155 -4.74 -28.31 -30.62
N GLY A 156 -3.85 -27.36 -30.87
CA GLY A 156 -2.40 -27.54 -30.73
C GLY A 156 -1.77 -28.02 -32.03
N SER A 157 -0.46 -28.26 -32.01
CA SER A 157 0.32 -28.74 -33.15
C SER A 157 1.49 -29.61 -32.66
N GLY A 158 1.90 -30.58 -33.48
CA GLY A 158 2.96 -31.53 -33.09
C GLY A 158 2.54 -32.46 -31.93
N SER A 159 3.46 -32.75 -31.00
CA SER A 159 3.21 -33.70 -29.89
C SER A 159 2.16 -33.23 -28.87
N ASP A 160 1.86 -31.93 -28.83
CA ASP A 160 0.92 -31.32 -27.88
C ASP A 160 -0.50 -31.18 -28.44
N GLU A 161 -0.72 -31.61 -29.68
CA GLU A 161 -2.02 -31.64 -30.32
C GLU A 161 -3.00 -32.50 -29.51
N VAL A 162 -4.24 -32.03 -29.33
CA VAL A 162 -5.32 -32.70 -28.59
C VAL A 162 -6.58 -32.74 -29.43
N CYS A 163 -7.29 -33.85 -29.34
CA CYS A 163 -8.49 -34.19 -30.09
C CYS A 163 -9.72 -33.56 -29.44
N LEU A 164 -10.47 -32.77 -30.22
CA LEU A 164 -11.69 -32.09 -29.77
C LEU A 164 -12.95 -32.75 -30.30
N SER A 165 -12.89 -33.41 -31.46
CA SER A 165 -13.98 -34.21 -32.01
C SER A 165 -13.45 -35.31 -32.92
N CYS A 166 -14.26 -36.34 -33.15
CA CYS A 166 -13.91 -37.48 -34.00
C CYS A 166 -14.46 -37.32 -35.42
N THR A 167 -13.70 -37.78 -36.43
CA THR A 167 -14.16 -37.84 -37.84
C THR A 167 -15.37 -38.73 -38.01
N ASP A 168 -15.47 -39.75 -37.16
CA ASP A 168 -16.65 -40.58 -37.03
C ASP A 168 -17.30 -40.26 -35.67
N SER A 169 -18.49 -39.66 -35.71
CA SER A 169 -19.26 -39.25 -34.52
C SER A 169 -19.77 -40.43 -33.69
N THR A 170 -19.65 -41.67 -34.18
CA THR A 170 -19.95 -42.88 -33.40
C THR A 170 -18.84 -43.25 -32.43
N LYS A 171 -17.61 -42.75 -32.65
CA LYS A 171 -16.40 -43.02 -31.86
C LYS A 171 -16.27 -42.10 -30.63
N PHE A 172 -15.52 -42.57 -29.64
CA PHE A 172 -15.23 -41.88 -28.39
C PHE A 172 -13.85 -41.23 -28.44
N ILE A 173 -13.74 -39.99 -27.94
CA ILE A 173 -12.43 -39.37 -27.67
C ILE A 173 -11.77 -40.11 -26.50
N GLN A 174 -10.50 -40.49 -26.67
CA GLN A 174 -9.72 -41.21 -25.67
C GLN A 174 -9.45 -40.37 -24.40
N LEU A 175 -9.13 -41.02 -23.27
CA LEU A 175 -8.99 -40.39 -21.96
C LEU A 175 -7.85 -39.35 -21.91
N ASP A 176 -6.78 -39.57 -22.68
CA ASP A 176 -5.64 -38.67 -22.86
C ASP A 176 -5.88 -37.56 -23.92
N LYS A 177 -7.02 -37.62 -24.61
CA LYS A 177 -7.41 -36.75 -25.72
C LYS A 177 -6.44 -36.79 -26.91
N LYS A 178 -5.70 -37.88 -27.11
CA LYS A 178 -4.76 -38.03 -28.25
C LYS A 178 -5.32 -38.82 -29.43
N GLY A 179 -6.59 -39.22 -29.40
CA GLY A 179 -7.21 -39.92 -30.53
C GLY A 179 -8.68 -40.26 -30.31
N CYS A 180 -9.28 -40.92 -31.31
CA CYS A 180 -10.64 -41.42 -31.28
C CYS A 180 -10.68 -42.94 -31.44
N THR A 181 -11.51 -43.62 -30.63
CA THR A 181 -11.65 -45.08 -30.63
C THR A 181 -13.11 -45.51 -30.76
N ALA A 182 -13.37 -46.65 -31.40
CA ALA A 182 -14.73 -47.19 -31.53
C ALA A 182 -15.31 -47.65 -30.18
N ALA A 183 -14.44 -48.10 -29.28
CA ALA A 183 -14.80 -48.49 -27.92
C ALA A 183 -13.71 -48.08 -26.95
N CYS A 184 -14.09 -47.65 -25.75
CA CYS A 184 -13.14 -47.32 -24.69
C CYS A 184 -12.51 -48.61 -24.15
N SER A 185 -11.19 -48.66 -24.07
CA SER A 185 -10.43 -49.82 -23.64
C SER A 185 -9.47 -49.43 -22.51
N GLY A 186 -9.40 -50.23 -21.46
CA GLY A 186 -8.60 -49.98 -20.26
C GLY A 186 -9.33 -50.38 -18.98
N ASP A 187 -8.59 -50.74 -17.93
CA ASP A 187 -9.19 -51.17 -16.67
C ASP A 187 -9.99 -50.02 -16.03
N GLY A 188 -11.29 -50.26 -15.83
CA GLY A 188 -12.22 -49.25 -15.34
C GLY A 188 -12.44 -48.05 -16.25
N VAL A 189 -12.15 -48.13 -17.55
CA VAL A 189 -12.53 -47.09 -18.53
C VAL A 189 -13.89 -47.45 -19.14
N ILE A 190 -14.83 -46.50 -19.19
CA ILE A 190 -16.15 -46.64 -19.81
C ILE A 190 -16.40 -45.52 -20.82
N GLY A 191 -17.24 -45.78 -21.82
CA GLY A 191 -17.68 -44.77 -22.78
C GLY A 191 -18.88 -43.98 -22.29
N ASP A 192 -18.82 -42.65 -22.33
CA ASP A 192 -19.94 -41.77 -22.09
C ASP A 192 -20.60 -41.39 -23.41
N SER A 193 -21.75 -42.00 -23.67
CA SER A 193 -22.57 -41.72 -24.87
C SER A 193 -23.59 -40.59 -24.66
N THR A 194 -23.66 -40.02 -23.46
CA THR A 194 -24.64 -38.97 -23.13
C THR A 194 -24.17 -37.57 -23.52
N VAL A 195 -22.89 -37.42 -23.86
CA VAL A 195 -22.25 -36.18 -24.29
C VAL A 195 -21.88 -36.23 -25.77
N ASN A 196 -21.87 -35.08 -26.45
CA ASN A 196 -21.45 -34.95 -27.84
C ASN A 196 -20.33 -33.89 -27.95
N PRO A 197 -19.12 -34.24 -28.42
CA PRO A 197 -18.71 -35.58 -28.88
C PRO A 197 -18.62 -36.60 -27.74
N LYS A 198 -18.80 -37.88 -28.08
CA LYS A 198 -18.71 -38.98 -27.11
C LYS A 198 -17.28 -39.09 -26.56
N VAL A 199 -17.13 -39.41 -25.28
CA VAL A 199 -15.80 -39.45 -24.62
C VAL A 199 -15.61 -40.70 -23.77
N CYS A 200 -14.37 -41.15 -23.62
CA CYS A 200 -14.00 -42.14 -22.62
C CYS A 200 -13.80 -41.48 -21.26
N LYS A 201 -14.33 -42.10 -20.18
CA LYS A 201 -14.21 -41.66 -18.79
C LYS A 201 -13.91 -42.84 -17.86
N CYS A 202 -13.56 -42.59 -16.61
CA CYS A 202 -13.40 -43.65 -15.62
C CYS A 202 -14.74 -44.11 -15.05
N ASN A 203 -14.85 -45.40 -14.75
CA ASN A 203 -16.00 -46.03 -14.12
C ASN A 203 -15.98 -45.76 -12.62
N GLU A 204 -16.43 -44.56 -12.25
CA GLU A 204 -16.48 -44.10 -10.86
C GLU A 204 -17.34 -45.03 -9.99
N SER A 205 -18.43 -45.56 -10.55
CA SER A 205 -19.31 -46.56 -9.90
C SER A 205 -18.60 -47.89 -9.62
N GLY A 206 -17.53 -48.21 -10.36
CA GLY A 206 -16.66 -49.37 -10.13
C GLY A 206 -15.46 -49.09 -9.23
N GLY A 207 -15.35 -47.88 -8.66
CA GLY A 207 -14.26 -47.48 -7.77
C GLY A 207 -13.01 -46.95 -8.47
N TYR A 208 -13.10 -46.59 -9.75
CA TYR A 208 -11.96 -46.08 -10.54
C TYR A 208 -11.99 -44.55 -10.63
N LYS A 209 -10.81 -43.90 -10.51
CA LYS A 209 -10.66 -42.44 -10.66
C LYS A 209 -9.59 -42.08 -11.71
N PRO A 210 -9.74 -40.94 -12.41
CA PRO A 210 -8.78 -40.51 -13.43
C PRO A 210 -7.49 -39.97 -12.79
N GLN A 211 -6.34 -40.48 -13.22
CA GLN A 211 -5.02 -40.03 -12.79
C GLN A 211 -4.01 -40.19 -13.93
N GLY A 212 -3.46 -39.09 -14.44
CA GLY A 212 -2.38 -39.11 -15.45
C GLY A 212 -2.71 -39.82 -16.77
N GLY A 213 -3.95 -39.71 -17.26
CA GLY A 213 -4.39 -40.37 -18.51
C GLY A 213 -4.83 -41.84 -18.37
N ALA A 214 -4.85 -42.37 -17.15
CA ALA A 214 -5.34 -43.71 -16.84
C ALA A 214 -6.44 -43.69 -15.75
N CYS A 215 -7.18 -44.79 -15.63
CA CYS A 215 -8.13 -45.03 -14.56
C CYS A 215 -7.51 -45.97 -13.52
N VAL A 216 -7.45 -45.55 -12.26
CA VAL A 216 -6.83 -46.32 -11.18
C VAL A 216 -7.88 -46.81 -10.19
N LYS A 217 -7.79 -48.09 -9.79
CA LYS A 217 -8.63 -48.74 -8.76
C LYS A 217 -7.85 -48.86 -7.47
N GLY A 218 -8.40 -48.40 -6.34
CA GLY A 218 -7.75 -48.61 -5.04
C GLY A 218 -7.68 -50.10 -4.70
N GLN A 219 -6.49 -50.64 -4.38
CA GLN A 219 -6.33 -52.01 -3.90
C GLN A 219 -6.48 -52.09 -2.37
N PRO A 220 -7.13 -53.15 -1.82
CA PRO A 220 -7.15 -53.42 -0.38
C PRO A 220 -5.76 -53.85 0.10
N GLY A 221 -5.17 -53.12 1.06
CA GLY A 221 -3.96 -53.55 1.77
C GLY A 221 -2.63 -52.91 1.35
N ALA A 222 -2.62 -51.92 0.46
CA ALA A 222 -1.38 -51.27 -0.01
C ALA A 222 -0.90 -50.07 0.83
N CYS A 223 -1.57 -49.74 1.96
CA CYS A 223 -1.24 -48.59 2.81
C CYS A 223 0.06 -48.78 3.61
N THR A 224 1.21 -48.76 2.94
CA THR A 224 2.52 -49.04 3.56
C THR A 224 2.95 -47.97 4.57
N SER A 225 2.61 -46.71 4.31
CA SER A 225 2.97 -45.57 5.17
C SER A 225 1.78 -44.98 5.93
N LEU A 226 0.57 -45.09 5.38
CA LEU A 226 -0.64 -44.53 5.99
C LEU A 226 -1.54 -45.54 6.72
N GLY A 227 -1.18 -46.82 6.75
CA GLY A 227 -1.98 -47.84 7.44
C GLY A 227 -2.13 -47.55 8.94
N ALA A 228 -1.07 -47.07 9.60
CA ALA A 228 -1.11 -46.64 11.00
C ALA A 228 -1.92 -45.35 11.22
N ALA A 229 -2.19 -44.58 10.16
CA ALA A 229 -2.99 -43.35 10.19
C ALA A 229 -4.49 -43.59 9.95
N GLY A 230 -4.94 -44.85 9.98
CA GLY A 230 -6.34 -45.25 9.86
C GLY A 230 -6.85 -45.45 8.43
N CYS A 231 -5.94 -45.51 7.44
CA CYS A 231 -6.30 -45.69 6.03
C CYS A 231 -6.41 -47.18 5.66
N ALA A 232 -7.54 -47.57 5.04
CA ALA A 232 -7.78 -48.93 4.54
C ALA A 232 -7.29 -49.15 3.11
N THR A 233 -7.48 -48.14 2.26
CA THR A 233 -6.97 -48.15 0.88
C THR A 233 -6.24 -46.85 0.62
N CYS A 234 -5.16 -46.95 -0.15
CA CYS A 234 -4.29 -45.83 -0.46
C CYS A 234 -3.84 -45.87 -1.93
N ASP A 235 -3.49 -44.71 -2.46
CA ASP A 235 -2.94 -44.57 -3.80
C ASP A 235 -1.45 -45.02 -3.83
N PRO A 236 -1.06 -45.99 -4.68
CA PRO A 236 0.30 -46.51 -4.73
C PRO A 236 1.25 -45.54 -5.47
N ASN A 237 1.60 -44.43 -4.83
CA ASN A 237 2.63 -43.51 -5.34
C ASN A 237 3.85 -43.50 -4.42
N GLY A 238 4.98 -43.99 -4.94
CA GLY A 238 6.25 -44.21 -4.23
C GLY A 238 6.75 -42.98 -3.46
N GLY A 239 6.41 -42.92 -2.17
CA GLY A 239 6.87 -41.93 -1.20
C GLY A 239 5.87 -40.84 -0.82
N ASN A 240 4.68 -40.77 -1.44
CA ASN A 240 3.68 -39.73 -1.15
C ASN A 240 2.23 -40.24 -1.17
N GLU A 241 2.04 -41.42 -0.58
CA GLU A 241 0.76 -42.11 -0.43
C GLU A 241 -0.39 -41.18 0.04
N LEU A 242 -1.58 -41.35 -0.54
CA LEU A 242 -2.81 -40.65 -0.18
C LEU A 242 -3.89 -41.64 0.21
N CYS A 243 -4.63 -41.31 1.26
CA CYS A 243 -5.73 -42.10 1.81
C CYS A 243 -6.96 -42.02 0.91
N LEU A 244 -7.44 -43.18 0.47
CA LEU A 244 -8.63 -43.33 -0.38
C LEU A 244 -9.85 -43.83 0.38
N SER A 245 -9.66 -44.58 1.47
CA SER A 245 -10.72 -45.02 2.39
C SER A 245 -10.17 -45.24 3.80
N CYS A 246 -11.06 -45.29 4.80
CA CYS A 246 -10.72 -45.48 6.20
C CYS A 246 -10.94 -46.92 6.66
N THR A 247 -10.12 -47.41 7.58
CA THR A 247 -10.28 -48.72 8.22
C THR A 247 -11.57 -48.82 9.02
N LYS A 248 -12.04 -47.69 9.56
CA LYS A 248 -13.36 -47.60 10.17
C LYS A 248 -14.29 -46.76 9.29
N PRO A 249 -15.48 -47.27 8.93
CA PRO A 249 -16.45 -46.55 8.09
C PRO A 249 -17.03 -45.30 8.77
N GLU A 250 -16.88 -45.20 10.09
CA GLU A 250 -17.33 -44.06 10.88
C GLU A 250 -16.46 -42.81 10.68
N GLU A 251 -15.19 -43.00 10.31
CA GLU A 251 -14.14 -41.98 10.31
C GLU A 251 -14.14 -41.17 9.00
N PHE A 252 -13.69 -39.91 9.11
CA PHE A 252 -13.54 -38.99 7.99
C PHE A 252 -12.09 -38.94 7.51
N ILE A 253 -11.91 -39.06 6.19
CA ILE A 253 -10.65 -38.74 5.54
C ILE A 253 -10.37 -37.24 5.73
N GLN A 254 -9.22 -36.91 6.30
CA GLN A 254 -8.83 -35.52 6.55
C GLN A 254 -8.55 -34.75 5.24
N LEU A 255 -8.56 -33.41 5.31
CA LEU A 255 -8.48 -32.54 4.13
C LEU A 255 -7.15 -32.71 3.34
N ASP A 256 -6.07 -33.07 4.03
CA ASP A 256 -4.77 -33.39 3.45
C ASP A 256 -4.69 -34.80 2.82
N LYS A 257 -5.73 -35.62 3.01
CA LYS A 257 -5.81 -37.04 2.62
C LYS A 257 -4.66 -37.89 3.17
N LYS A 258 -4.06 -37.50 4.31
CA LYS A 258 -2.97 -38.25 4.94
C LYS A 258 -3.41 -39.10 6.14
N SER A 259 -4.64 -38.95 6.62
CA SER A 259 -5.17 -39.74 7.75
C SER A 259 -6.68 -39.84 7.76
N CYS A 260 -7.19 -40.79 8.55
CA CYS A 260 -8.60 -40.95 8.90
C CYS A 260 -8.80 -40.69 10.39
N LYS A 261 -9.81 -39.89 10.75
CA LYS A 261 -10.13 -39.58 12.16
C LYS A 261 -11.63 -39.52 12.38
N ALA A 262 -12.07 -39.74 13.62
CA ALA A 262 -13.49 -39.71 13.98
C ALA A 262 -14.17 -38.36 13.68
N ASN A 263 -13.43 -37.26 13.77
CA ASN A 263 -13.90 -35.90 13.50
C ASN A 263 -12.93 -35.17 12.55
N CYS A 264 -13.43 -34.14 11.87
CA CYS A 264 -12.60 -33.22 11.09
C CYS A 264 -11.87 -32.25 12.02
N ALA A 265 -10.54 -32.30 12.00
CA ALA A 265 -9.70 -31.49 12.89
C ALA A 265 -9.22 -30.22 12.16
N GLY A 266 -9.85 -29.07 12.43
CA GLY A 266 -9.42 -27.77 11.93
C GLY A 266 -10.51 -26.71 12.01
N GLU A 267 -10.12 -25.44 12.17
CA GLU A 267 -11.05 -24.32 12.13
C GLU A 267 -11.70 -24.23 10.74
N GLY A 268 -13.02 -24.12 10.68
CA GLY A 268 -13.75 -24.06 9.42
C GLY A 268 -13.86 -25.37 8.64
N MET A 269 -13.39 -26.49 9.20
CA MET A 269 -13.61 -27.82 8.62
C MET A 269 -14.95 -28.40 9.08
N ILE A 270 -15.65 -29.05 8.16
CA ILE A 270 -16.88 -29.81 8.42
C ILE A 270 -16.78 -31.20 7.81
N GLY A 271 -17.42 -32.18 8.44
CA GLY A 271 -17.53 -33.53 7.90
C GLY A 271 -18.61 -33.60 6.84
N ASP A 272 -18.28 -34.11 5.66
CA ASP A 272 -19.24 -34.48 4.64
C ASP A 272 -19.63 -35.95 4.79
N SER A 273 -20.73 -36.18 5.50
CA SER A 273 -21.31 -37.51 5.70
C SER A 273 -22.17 -37.98 4.52
N THR A 274 -22.34 -37.16 3.47
CA THR A 274 -23.18 -37.51 2.31
C THR A 274 -22.43 -38.34 1.28
N VAL A 275 -21.10 -38.43 1.41
CA VAL A 275 -20.22 -39.21 0.54
C VAL A 275 -19.65 -40.43 1.27
N ASN A 276 -19.39 -41.52 0.54
CA ASN A 276 -18.76 -42.73 1.07
C ASN A 276 -17.48 -43.03 0.26
N PRO A 277 -16.28 -43.05 0.89
CA PRO A 277 -16.01 -42.82 2.30
C PRO A 277 -16.25 -41.36 2.73
N LYS A 278 -16.55 -41.15 4.02
CA LYS A 278 -16.79 -39.82 4.59
C LYS A 278 -15.52 -38.98 4.49
N VAL A 279 -15.63 -37.70 4.15
CA VAL A 279 -14.46 -36.81 3.96
C VAL A 279 -14.64 -35.49 4.71
N CYS A 280 -13.54 -34.86 5.09
CA CYS A 280 -13.53 -33.49 5.58
C CYS A 280 -13.49 -32.49 4.42
N LYS A 281 -14.34 -31.46 4.50
CA LYS A 281 -14.36 -30.32 3.57
C LYS A 281 -14.37 -29.00 4.32
N CYS A 282 -14.14 -27.90 3.61
CA CYS A 282 -14.28 -26.57 4.20
C CYS A 282 -15.75 -26.15 4.25
N ASN A 283 -16.13 -25.45 5.32
CA ASN A 283 -17.44 -24.85 5.46
C ASN A 283 -17.56 -23.61 4.56
N GLU A 284 -17.85 -23.83 3.29
CA GLU A 284 -18.03 -22.75 2.31
C GLU A 284 -19.15 -21.78 2.73
N SER A 285 -20.25 -22.28 3.30
CA SER A 285 -21.33 -21.46 3.86
C SER A 285 -20.87 -20.59 5.04
N GLY A 286 -19.80 -20.98 5.74
CA GLY A 286 -19.14 -20.21 6.79
C GLY A 286 -18.02 -19.30 6.27
N GLY A 287 -17.82 -19.23 4.95
CA GLY A 287 -16.80 -18.42 4.28
C GLY A 287 -15.40 -19.04 4.26
N TYR A 288 -15.27 -20.37 4.37
CA TYR A 288 -13.97 -21.05 4.35
C TYR A 288 -13.66 -21.69 3.00
N LYS A 289 -12.42 -21.55 2.51
CA LYS A 289 -11.89 -22.17 1.30
C LYS A 289 -10.67 -23.06 1.59
N PRO A 290 -10.43 -24.13 0.80
CA PRO A 290 -9.29 -25.01 1.00
C PRO A 290 -7.99 -24.38 0.48
N GLN A 291 -6.97 -24.32 1.34
CA GLN A 291 -5.62 -23.88 0.97
C GLN A 291 -4.57 -24.73 1.71
N GLY A 292 -3.81 -25.54 0.98
CA GLY A 292 -2.66 -26.29 1.52
C GLY A 292 -3.01 -27.30 2.64
N GLY A 293 -4.14 -28.03 2.53
CA GLY A 293 -4.57 -29.00 3.55
C GLY A 293 -5.27 -28.38 4.77
N ALA A 294 -5.48 -27.06 4.79
CA ALA A 294 -6.26 -26.34 5.79
C ALA A 294 -7.44 -25.60 5.17
N CYS A 295 -8.42 -25.23 6.00
CA CYS A 295 -9.49 -24.32 5.63
C CYS A 295 -9.12 -22.91 6.09
N VAL A 296 -9.10 -21.97 5.15
CA VAL A 296 -8.86 -20.56 5.44
C VAL A 296 -10.17 -19.81 5.26
N LYS A 297 -10.55 -18.99 6.23
CA LYS A 297 -11.70 -18.09 6.08
C LYS A 297 -11.31 -16.98 5.13
N ASP A 298 -12.08 -16.75 4.08
CA ASP A 298 -11.99 -15.53 3.30
C ASP A 298 -12.32 -14.35 4.23
N SER A 299 -11.30 -13.72 4.81
CA SER A 299 -11.38 -12.32 5.19
C SER A 299 -11.09 -11.46 3.97
N GLU A 300 -11.94 -11.55 2.96
CA GLU A 300 -12.02 -10.54 1.89
C GLU A 300 -13.18 -9.59 2.17
N GLY A 301 -13.06 -8.84 3.27
CA GLY A 301 -13.63 -7.51 3.36
C GLY A 301 -12.63 -6.50 2.81
N LYS A 302 -13.07 -5.60 1.92
CA LYS A 302 -12.28 -4.41 1.55
C LYS A 302 -11.90 -3.64 2.83
N CYS A 303 -10.78 -2.90 2.79
CA CYS A 303 -10.43 -1.97 3.87
C CYS A 303 -11.60 -1.00 4.09
N LYS A 304 -12.00 -0.80 5.33
CA LYS A 304 -13.02 0.19 5.72
C LYS A 304 -12.50 1.62 5.60
N THR A 305 -11.20 1.81 5.77
CA THR A 305 -10.53 3.10 5.63
C THR A 305 -10.72 3.60 4.20
N GLU A 306 -11.30 4.79 4.06
CA GLU A 306 -11.58 5.39 2.77
C GLU A 306 -10.28 5.56 1.96
N ASN A 307 -10.33 5.25 0.66
CA ASN A 307 -9.18 5.31 -0.24
C ASN A 307 -7.98 4.43 0.17
N CYS A 308 -8.19 3.42 1.04
CA CYS A 308 -7.18 2.46 1.42
C CYS A 308 -7.18 1.22 0.51
N GLN A 309 -6.03 0.93 -0.11
CA GLN A 309 -5.83 -0.21 -0.99
C GLN A 309 -5.40 -1.46 -0.20
N GLU A 310 -4.47 -1.29 0.75
CA GLU A 310 -3.96 -2.37 1.59
C GLU A 310 -4.01 -1.94 3.06
N CYS A 311 -4.48 -2.83 3.93
CA CYS A 311 -4.58 -2.59 5.36
C CYS A 311 -4.37 -3.88 6.16
N THR A 312 -3.91 -3.73 7.40
CA THR A 312 -3.90 -4.79 8.39
C THR A 312 -5.18 -4.74 9.24
N GLY A 313 -5.64 -5.88 9.76
CA GLY A 313 -6.85 -5.90 10.60
C GLY A 313 -8.14 -5.56 9.83
N LYS A 314 -8.23 -5.96 8.55
CA LYS A 314 -9.35 -5.71 7.63
C LYS A 314 -10.71 -5.90 8.29
N GLY A 315 -11.55 -4.87 8.24
CA GLY A 315 -12.92 -4.92 8.75
C GLY A 315 -13.07 -4.87 10.27
N THR A 316 -11.96 -4.84 11.02
CA THR A 316 -11.95 -4.73 12.49
C THR A 316 -11.91 -3.27 12.94
N ALA A 317 -12.16 -3.02 14.24
CA ALA A 317 -12.02 -1.69 14.82
C ALA A 317 -10.56 -1.19 14.86
N ASN A 318 -9.59 -2.11 14.77
CA ASN A 318 -8.15 -1.81 14.79
C ASN A 318 -7.55 -1.87 13.37
N GLU A 319 -8.36 -1.62 12.34
CA GLU A 319 -7.86 -1.57 10.97
C GLU A 319 -6.83 -0.45 10.83
N VAL A 320 -5.71 -0.76 10.18
CA VAL A 320 -4.63 0.20 9.90
C VAL A 320 -4.32 0.16 8.42
N CYS A 321 -4.49 1.29 7.72
CA CYS A 321 -4.12 1.39 6.32
C CYS A 321 -2.59 1.37 6.16
N THR A 322 -2.08 0.51 5.31
CA THR A 322 -0.65 0.43 4.99
C THR A 322 -0.34 1.03 3.62
N LYS A 323 -1.34 1.16 2.75
CA LYS A 323 -1.19 1.72 1.41
C LYS A 323 -2.50 2.31 0.91
N CYS A 324 -2.43 3.56 0.46
CA CYS A 324 -3.55 4.23 -0.17
C CYS A 324 -3.65 3.89 -1.66
N THR A 325 -4.79 4.23 -2.27
CA THR A 325 -4.93 4.24 -3.73
C THR A 325 -3.87 5.13 -4.38
N SER A 326 -3.53 4.90 -5.64
CA SER A 326 -2.45 5.62 -6.35
C SER A 326 -2.62 7.14 -6.42
N THR A 327 -3.86 7.63 -6.25
CA THR A 327 -4.21 9.05 -6.24
C THR A 327 -4.09 9.70 -4.86
N HIS A 328 -3.76 8.94 -3.82
CA HIS A 328 -3.73 9.41 -2.42
C HIS A 328 -2.37 9.14 -1.77
N TYR A 329 -2.11 9.86 -0.67
CA TYR A 329 -0.94 9.74 0.17
C TYR A 329 -1.33 9.22 1.54
N LEU A 330 -0.48 8.34 2.09
CA LEU A 330 -0.64 7.80 3.43
C LEU A 330 -0.14 8.82 4.46
N THR A 331 -1.00 9.21 5.40
CA THR A 331 -0.68 10.12 6.50
C THR A 331 0.04 9.41 7.64
N PRO A 332 0.69 10.13 8.58
CA PRO A 332 1.28 9.53 9.78
C PRO A 332 0.30 8.73 10.64
N THR A 333 -0.99 9.05 10.59
CA THR A 333 -2.08 8.34 11.29
C THR A 333 -2.71 7.21 10.47
N ASN A 334 -2.08 6.81 9.36
CA ASN A 334 -2.54 5.75 8.46
C ASN A 334 -3.91 6.04 7.82
N GLN A 335 -4.14 7.32 7.48
CA GLN A 335 -5.29 7.78 6.71
C GLN A 335 -4.84 8.10 5.29
N CYS A 336 -5.79 8.20 4.36
CA CYS A 336 -5.50 8.48 2.95
C CYS A 336 -6.04 9.85 2.56
N VAL A 337 -5.14 10.75 2.16
CA VAL A 337 -5.48 12.11 1.72
C VAL A 337 -5.02 12.34 0.28
N SER A 338 -5.75 13.12 -0.51
CA SER A 338 -5.39 13.42 -1.90
C SER A 338 -4.19 14.36 -2.00
N ASP A 339 -4.00 15.23 -0.99
CA ASP A 339 -2.89 16.16 -0.88
C ASP A 339 -2.40 16.22 0.58
N CYS A 340 -1.09 16.06 0.77
CA CYS A 340 -0.45 16.16 2.08
C CYS A 340 -0.42 17.58 2.64
N THR A 341 -0.65 18.61 1.81
CA THR A 341 -0.81 20.00 2.29
C THR A 341 -2.06 20.19 3.16
N ALA A 342 -2.98 19.23 3.16
CA ALA A 342 -4.06 19.14 4.15
C ALA A 342 -3.53 19.02 5.59
N ILE A 343 -2.29 18.55 5.76
CA ILE A 343 -1.56 18.54 7.02
C ILE A 343 -0.50 19.63 6.96
N LYS A 344 -0.65 20.67 7.78
CA LYS A 344 0.31 21.76 7.82
C LYS A 344 1.68 21.23 8.23
N GLY A 345 2.71 21.61 7.47
CA GLY A 345 4.09 21.17 7.68
C GLY A 345 4.40 19.79 7.12
N TYR A 346 3.59 19.26 6.19
CA TYR A 346 3.86 18.02 5.48
C TYR A 346 3.84 18.25 3.96
N TYR A 347 4.59 17.41 3.25
CA TYR A 347 4.59 17.34 1.79
C TYR A 347 4.39 15.89 1.33
N GLY A 348 3.87 15.73 0.10
CA GLY A 348 3.71 14.42 -0.53
C GLY A 348 5.02 13.98 -1.17
N ASP A 349 5.57 12.87 -0.70
CA ASP A 349 6.81 12.31 -1.26
C ASP A 349 6.54 11.24 -2.32
N ASN A 350 7.58 10.89 -3.08
CA ASN A 350 7.51 9.89 -4.16
C ASN A 350 7.00 8.51 -3.69
N ASP A 351 7.21 8.17 -2.42
CA ASP A 351 6.74 6.93 -1.79
C ASP A 351 5.22 6.91 -1.52
N LYS A 352 4.45 7.91 -1.98
CA LYS A 352 3.01 8.11 -1.69
C LYS A 352 2.71 8.17 -0.19
N LYS A 353 3.58 8.83 0.56
CA LYS A 353 3.45 9.11 1.99
C LYS A 353 3.59 10.60 2.25
N CYS A 354 2.87 11.09 3.26
CA CYS A 354 3.07 12.43 3.78
C CYS A 354 4.27 12.43 4.72
N LYS A 355 5.30 13.22 4.38
CA LYS A 355 6.50 13.39 5.20
C LYS A 355 6.56 14.81 5.75
N ALA A 356 7.05 14.93 6.98
CA ALA A 356 7.19 16.24 7.63
C ALA A 356 8.24 17.09 6.89
N CYS A 357 8.00 18.40 6.87
CA CYS A 357 8.94 19.39 6.37
C CYS A 357 10.19 19.47 7.25
N SER A 358 11.27 20.04 6.70
CA SER A 358 12.40 20.50 7.49
C SER A 358 11.91 21.42 8.63
N PRO A 359 12.47 21.34 9.85
CA PRO A 359 12.04 22.16 10.99
C PRO A 359 12.20 23.67 10.77
N GLU A 360 13.03 24.07 9.80
CA GLU A 360 13.20 25.47 9.39
C GLU A 360 12.02 26.02 8.57
N CYS A 361 11.15 25.13 8.05
CA CYS A 361 10.02 25.48 7.21
C CYS A 361 8.70 25.36 7.98
N ALA A 362 7.78 26.31 7.79
CA ALA A 362 6.40 26.14 8.24
C ALA A 362 5.59 25.27 7.26
N GLU A 363 5.87 25.43 5.97
CA GLU A 363 5.36 24.61 4.87
C GLU A 363 6.47 24.40 3.85
N CYS A 364 6.42 23.30 3.09
CA CYS A 364 7.47 22.93 2.15
C CYS A 364 6.91 22.24 0.91
N VAL A 365 7.70 22.25 -0.15
CA VAL A 365 7.48 21.49 -1.39
C VAL A 365 8.39 20.26 -1.49
N GLY A 366 9.24 20.05 -0.49
CA GLY A 366 10.20 18.95 -0.45
C GLY A 366 10.94 18.86 0.89
N PRO A 367 11.85 17.88 1.05
CA PRO A 367 12.51 17.58 2.32
C PRO A 367 13.53 18.64 2.77
N ALA A 368 14.13 19.39 1.85
CA ALA A 368 15.28 20.23 2.16
C ALA A 368 14.90 21.58 2.78
N ASN A 369 15.81 22.17 3.56
CA ASN A 369 15.65 23.49 4.19
C ASN A 369 15.63 24.67 3.20
N ASN A 370 15.90 24.43 1.92
CA ASN A 370 15.79 25.39 0.81
C ASN A 370 14.58 25.11 -0.10
N GLN A 371 13.67 24.24 0.35
CA GLN A 371 12.42 23.90 -0.32
C GLN A 371 11.20 24.33 0.51
N CYS A 372 11.35 25.37 1.34
CA CYS A 372 10.23 25.93 2.10
C CYS A 372 9.29 26.71 1.16
N SER A 373 7.99 26.52 1.31
CA SER A 373 6.94 27.35 0.66
C SER A 373 6.38 28.42 1.59
N ALA A 374 6.53 28.23 2.90
CA ALA A 374 6.23 29.22 3.93
C ALA A 374 7.22 29.08 5.10
N CYS A 375 7.46 30.19 5.78
CA CYS A 375 8.38 30.26 6.91
C CYS A 375 7.63 30.41 8.23
N PRO A 376 8.23 29.96 9.35
CA PRO A 376 7.72 30.27 10.68
C PRO A 376 7.58 31.77 10.90
N ALA A 377 6.67 32.18 11.80
CA ALA A 377 6.50 33.59 12.14
C ALA A 377 7.84 34.22 12.61
N GLY A 378 8.12 35.43 12.14
CA GLY A 378 9.39 36.11 12.39
C GLY A 378 10.52 35.74 11.41
N LYS A 379 10.26 34.88 10.42
CA LYS A 379 11.22 34.51 9.36
C LYS A 379 10.65 34.81 7.98
N LYS A 380 11.48 35.35 7.08
CA LYS A 380 11.09 35.66 5.70
C LYS A 380 11.56 34.58 4.74
N LEU A 381 10.74 34.27 3.73
CA LEU A 381 11.11 33.36 2.66
C LEU A 381 11.97 34.08 1.62
N THR A 382 13.09 33.47 1.24
CA THR A 382 13.89 33.87 0.08
C THR A 382 13.87 32.74 -0.93
N TYR A 383 13.26 32.98 -2.10
CA TYR A 383 13.15 31.96 -3.15
C TYR A 383 14.53 31.55 -3.66
N THR A 384 14.70 30.26 -3.93
CA THR A 384 15.93 29.74 -4.56
C THR A 384 16.11 30.33 -5.96
N ALA A 385 15.00 30.55 -6.67
CA ALA A 385 14.95 31.30 -7.91
C ALA A 385 13.63 32.09 -7.98
N ASP A 386 13.71 33.42 -8.09
CA ASP A 386 12.53 34.31 -8.16
C ASP A 386 11.57 33.99 -9.32
N SER A 387 12.08 33.38 -10.38
CA SER A 387 11.32 32.95 -11.56
C SER A 387 10.51 31.66 -11.33
N TYR A 388 10.86 30.88 -10.30
CA TYR A 388 10.28 29.57 -10.01
C TYR A 388 9.87 29.46 -8.55
N PRO A 389 8.88 30.24 -8.09
CA PRO A 389 8.46 30.26 -6.69
C PRO A 389 7.95 28.89 -6.19
N ASN A 390 7.48 28.03 -7.10
CA ASN A 390 7.03 26.68 -6.80
C ASN A 390 8.14 25.74 -6.34
N ASN A 391 9.41 26.07 -6.59
CA ASN A 391 10.56 25.29 -6.09
C ASN A 391 10.84 25.56 -4.60
N GLY A 392 10.14 26.54 -4.01
CA GLY A 392 10.37 26.99 -2.65
C GLY A 392 11.65 27.80 -2.50
N GLY A 393 12.08 27.93 -1.25
CA GLY A 393 13.24 28.72 -0.88
C GLY A 393 13.71 28.45 0.55
N THR A 394 14.59 29.31 1.03
CA THR A 394 15.16 29.23 2.37
C THR A 394 14.51 30.26 3.29
N CYS A 395 14.21 29.84 4.51
CA CYS A 395 13.75 30.74 5.56
C CYS A 395 14.93 31.46 6.22
N GLY A 396 14.91 32.79 6.16
CA GLY A 396 15.92 33.66 6.74
C GLY A 396 15.32 34.64 7.74
N ASP A 397 16.16 35.49 8.31
CA ASP A 397 15.71 36.54 9.22
C ASP A 397 14.68 37.48 8.57
N ALA A 398 13.71 37.93 9.36
CA ALA A 398 12.81 39.00 8.98
C ALA A 398 13.56 40.30 8.59
N CYS A 399 12.82 41.29 8.10
CA CYS A 399 13.38 42.60 7.77
C CYS A 399 14.20 43.18 8.93
N LYS A 400 15.37 43.71 8.59
CA LYS A 400 16.21 44.52 9.48
C LYS A 400 16.46 45.87 8.82
N VAL A 401 16.42 46.93 9.63
CA VAL A 401 16.81 48.28 9.20
C VAL A 401 18.29 48.24 8.82
N SER A 402 18.61 48.68 7.61
CA SER A 402 19.98 48.65 7.09
C SER A 402 20.82 49.76 7.74
N ALA A 403 22.07 49.44 8.10
CA ALA A 403 23.01 50.43 8.64
C ALA A 403 23.74 51.21 7.53
N ASP A 404 23.98 50.56 6.38
CA ASP A 404 24.99 50.99 5.40
C ASP A 404 24.45 51.89 4.27
N GLY A 405 23.41 52.68 4.53
CA GLY A 405 22.84 53.62 3.55
C GLY A 405 22.05 53.00 2.38
N THR A 406 22.23 51.71 2.08
CA THR A 406 21.45 50.96 1.08
C THR A 406 20.61 49.87 1.75
N GLY A 407 19.37 49.68 1.27
CA GLY A 407 18.46 48.66 1.79
C GLY A 407 17.23 49.26 2.48
N CYS A 408 16.71 48.57 3.49
CA CYS A 408 15.48 48.94 4.15
C CYS A 408 15.70 50.04 5.19
N GLU A 409 14.92 51.12 5.11
CA GLU A 409 14.88 52.17 6.14
C GLU A 409 13.92 51.79 7.26
N THR A 410 12.74 51.27 6.91
CA THR A 410 11.68 50.95 7.89
C THR A 410 11.11 49.57 7.62
N CYS A 411 11.15 48.70 8.64
CA CYS A 411 10.52 47.38 8.63
C CYS A 411 9.08 47.44 9.17
N GLY A 412 8.24 48.26 8.54
CA GLY A 412 6.90 48.58 9.03
C GLY A 412 5.78 47.68 8.50
N ALA A 413 6.05 46.85 7.49
CA ALA A 413 5.03 45.95 6.93
C ALA A 413 4.97 44.66 7.76
N GLN A 414 3.89 44.46 8.52
CA GLN A 414 3.66 43.23 9.27
C GLN A 414 2.71 42.32 8.50
N ILE A 415 3.24 41.19 8.01
CA ILE A 415 2.47 40.23 7.22
C ILE A 415 2.74 38.83 7.76
N GLY A 416 1.69 38.14 8.22
CA GLY A 416 1.81 36.78 8.76
C GLY A 416 2.72 36.68 9.99
N GLY A 417 2.73 37.73 10.83
CA GLY A 417 3.62 37.81 11.99
C GLY A 417 5.10 37.98 11.65
N THR A 418 5.43 38.35 10.40
CA THR A 418 6.80 38.61 9.96
C THR A 418 6.93 40.06 9.48
N ALA A 419 8.02 40.71 9.89
CA ALA A 419 8.35 42.06 9.45
C ALA A 419 8.97 42.06 8.06
N TYR A 420 8.46 42.92 7.18
CA TYR A 420 8.94 43.18 5.83
C TYR A 420 9.26 44.67 5.65
N CYS A 421 10.03 44.99 4.61
CA CYS A 421 10.36 46.37 4.34
C CYS A 421 9.14 47.16 3.86
N SER A 422 8.86 48.30 4.49
CA SER A 422 7.81 49.25 4.09
C SER A 422 8.37 50.53 3.46
N LYS A 423 9.66 50.80 3.64
CA LYS A 423 10.33 51.99 3.08
C LYS A 423 11.82 51.71 2.86
N CYS A 424 12.31 52.04 1.68
CA CYS A 424 13.71 51.94 1.29
C CYS A 424 14.46 53.23 1.56
N LYS A 425 15.75 53.13 1.91
CA LYS A 425 16.61 54.32 2.11
C LYS A 425 16.84 55.08 0.79
N THR A 426 17.00 54.33 -0.30
CA THR A 426 17.17 54.90 -1.64
C THR A 426 15.83 55.42 -2.15
N SER A 427 15.70 56.73 -2.33
CA SER A 427 14.43 57.39 -2.67
C SER A 427 13.81 56.97 -4.00
N THR A 428 14.62 56.42 -4.92
CA THR A 428 14.20 55.91 -6.24
C THR A 428 13.88 54.41 -6.24
N GLN A 429 14.03 53.75 -5.10
CA GLN A 429 13.63 52.35 -4.90
C GLN A 429 12.29 52.29 -4.14
N ALA A 430 11.63 51.14 -4.22
CA ALA A 430 10.48 50.85 -3.40
C ALA A 430 10.49 49.37 -2.96
N PRO A 431 9.77 49.01 -1.89
CA PRO A 431 9.64 47.62 -1.50
C PRO A 431 8.83 46.82 -2.54
N LEU A 432 9.45 45.78 -3.08
CA LEU A 432 8.85 44.75 -3.91
C LEU A 432 8.88 43.44 -3.13
N ASN A 433 7.70 42.88 -2.85
CA ASN A 433 7.53 41.67 -2.02
C ASN A 433 8.31 41.75 -0.69
N GLY A 434 8.38 42.95 -0.10
CA GLY A 434 9.03 43.20 1.19
C GLY A 434 10.55 43.40 1.16
N ASN A 435 11.19 43.40 -0.02
CA ASN A 435 12.60 43.76 -0.20
C ASN A 435 12.74 45.02 -1.06
N CYS A 436 13.76 45.84 -0.82
CA CYS A 436 14.01 47.03 -1.63
C CYS A 436 14.49 46.67 -3.03
N ALA A 437 13.79 47.17 -4.05
CA ALA A 437 14.09 46.92 -5.45
C ALA A 437 14.08 48.22 -6.27
N ALA A 438 14.90 48.24 -7.31
CA ALA A 438 14.88 49.32 -8.31
C ALA A 438 13.66 49.17 -9.22
N ASN A 439 12.95 50.26 -9.45
CA ASN A 439 11.75 50.30 -10.30
C ASN A 439 12.05 50.39 -11.80
N SER A 440 13.32 50.21 -12.21
CA SER A 440 13.81 50.48 -13.57
C SER A 440 13.79 49.28 -14.53
N ARG A 441 13.76 48.03 -14.02
CA ARG A 441 13.80 46.81 -14.85
C ARG A 441 12.41 46.23 -15.15
N ALA A 442 11.50 46.35 -14.19
CA ALA A 442 10.07 46.07 -14.31
C ALA A 442 9.36 47.06 -13.39
N ALA A 443 8.59 47.98 -13.96
CA ALA A 443 7.90 49.00 -13.18
C ALA A 443 6.78 48.34 -12.37
N PHE A 444 7.04 48.05 -11.10
CA PHE A 444 6.04 47.48 -10.17
C PHE A 444 5.31 48.56 -9.39
N CYS A 445 5.94 49.73 -9.22
CA CYS A 445 5.39 50.87 -8.52
C CYS A 445 5.15 52.03 -9.50
N ALA A 446 3.92 52.55 -9.55
CA ALA A 446 3.57 53.72 -10.34
C ALA A 446 4.09 55.02 -9.71
N THR A 447 3.97 55.14 -8.38
CA THR A 447 4.32 56.35 -7.64
C THR A 447 5.18 56.01 -6.44
N ILE A 448 6.46 56.43 -6.49
CA ILE A 448 7.40 56.29 -5.38
C ILE A 448 7.48 57.63 -4.64
N THR A 449 7.31 57.59 -3.32
CA THR A 449 7.43 58.74 -2.44
C THR A 449 8.42 58.41 -1.33
N SER A 450 9.59 59.06 -1.35
CA SER A 450 10.63 58.90 -0.32
C SER A 450 10.98 57.43 -0.02
N GLY A 451 11.14 56.61 -1.06
CA GLY A 451 11.53 55.20 -0.89
C GLY A 451 10.38 54.23 -0.55
N ALA A 452 9.14 54.70 -0.46
CA ALA A 452 7.94 53.87 -0.33
C ALA A 452 7.08 53.96 -1.59
N CYS A 453 6.34 52.90 -1.91
CA CYS A 453 5.34 52.94 -2.97
C CYS A 453 4.00 53.43 -2.43
N THR A 454 3.33 54.33 -3.15
CA THR A 454 1.98 54.82 -2.82
C THR A 454 0.92 54.40 -3.84
N LYS A 455 1.33 53.89 -5.00
CA LYS A 455 0.44 53.31 -6.00
C LYS A 455 1.19 52.23 -6.79
N CYS A 456 0.68 51.01 -6.77
CA CYS A 456 1.27 49.90 -7.51
C CYS A 456 0.76 49.84 -8.96
N ASN A 457 1.57 49.27 -9.85
CA ASN A 457 1.14 48.93 -11.20
C ASN A 457 0.31 47.63 -11.22
N GLU A 458 -0.25 47.32 -12.39
CA GLU A 458 -1.00 46.08 -12.60
C GLU A 458 -0.15 44.83 -12.33
N GLY A 459 -0.79 43.78 -11.82
CA GLY A 459 -0.11 42.56 -11.35
C GLY A 459 0.41 42.63 -9.91
N TYR A 460 0.28 43.78 -9.24
CA TYR A 460 0.66 43.98 -7.85
C TYR A 460 -0.49 44.61 -7.05
N PHE A 461 -0.45 44.46 -5.72
CA PHE A 461 -1.29 45.23 -4.81
C PHE A 461 -0.46 45.99 -3.79
N LEU A 462 -0.96 47.17 -3.42
CA LEU A 462 -0.37 48.02 -2.41
C LEU A 462 -0.70 47.51 -1.01
N LYS A 463 0.33 47.37 -0.16
CA LYS A 463 0.19 47.13 1.28
C LYS A 463 1.34 47.81 2.02
N ASP A 464 1.08 48.56 3.07
CA ASP A 464 2.09 49.10 4.00
C ASP A 464 3.34 49.70 3.30
N GLY A 465 3.15 50.49 2.23
CA GLY A 465 4.25 51.16 1.50
C GLY A 465 5.02 50.29 0.50
N GLY A 466 4.61 49.04 0.27
CA GLY A 466 5.21 48.14 -0.71
C GLY A 466 4.21 47.58 -1.72
N CYS A 467 4.73 47.05 -2.83
CA CYS A 467 3.95 46.31 -3.82
C CYS A 467 4.21 44.81 -3.72
N TYR A 468 3.13 44.03 -3.68
CA TYR A 468 3.17 42.59 -3.46
C TYR A 468 2.44 41.84 -4.57
N GLN A 469 2.91 40.64 -4.87
CA GLN A 469 2.28 39.74 -5.83
C GLN A 469 1.42 38.69 -5.10
N THR A 470 0.35 38.23 -5.75
CA THR A 470 -0.60 37.26 -5.15
C THR A 470 -0.15 35.80 -5.29
N ASP A 471 0.83 35.52 -6.15
CA ASP A 471 1.34 34.17 -6.44
C ASP A 471 2.47 33.71 -5.50
N ARG A 472 2.97 34.61 -4.65
CA ARG A 472 4.18 34.38 -3.85
C ARG A 472 4.13 35.04 -2.49
N GLN A 473 5.01 34.59 -1.60
CA GLN A 473 5.19 35.17 -0.28
C GLN A 473 5.88 36.55 -0.37
N PRO A 474 5.51 37.50 0.51
CA PRO A 474 4.45 37.40 1.51
C PRO A 474 3.05 37.74 0.98
N GLY A 475 2.93 38.24 -0.26
CA GLY A 475 1.68 38.79 -0.77
C GLY A 475 0.51 37.81 -0.83
N LYS A 476 0.79 36.53 -1.13
CA LYS A 476 -0.20 35.44 -1.13
C LYS A 476 -0.90 35.25 0.23
N GLN A 477 -0.30 35.67 1.35
CA GLN A 477 -0.94 35.63 2.67
C GLN A 477 -1.97 36.73 2.88
N VAL A 478 -1.93 37.79 2.07
CA VAL A 478 -2.82 38.94 2.20
C VAL A 478 -3.90 38.90 1.13
N CYS A 479 -3.51 38.63 -0.11
CA CYS A 479 -4.36 38.81 -1.28
C CYS A 479 -4.30 37.61 -2.22
N SER A 480 -5.47 37.14 -2.64
CA SER A 480 -5.62 36.08 -3.64
C SER A 480 -5.88 36.63 -5.05
N SER A 481 -6.47 37.82 -5.16
CA SER A 481 -6.72 38.49 -6.44
C SER A 481 -6.51 40.00 -6.33
N ALA A 482 -5.72 40.57 -7.24
CA ALA A 482 -5.39 41.99 -7.28
C ALA A 482 -5.72 42.58 -8.65
N GLN A 483 -6.22 43.82 -8.66
CA GLN A 483 -6.55 44.55 -9.89
C GLN A 483 -6.32 46.04 -9.65
N GLY A 484 -5.77 46.74 -10.65
CA GLY A 484 -5.56 48.19 -10.58
C GLY A 484 -4.61 48.65 -9.47
N GLY A 485 -3.68 47.80 -9.03
CA GLY A 485 -2.74 48.12 -7.96
C GLY A 485 -3.29 47.90 -6.54
N THR A 486 -4.50 47.35 -6.39
CA THR A 486 -5.13 47.09 -5.09
C THR A 486 -5.61 45.64 -4.98
N CYS A 487 -5.71 45.16 -3.74
CA CYS A 487 -6.30 43.86 -3.48
C CYS A 487 -7.81 43.93 -3.72
N GLN A 488 -8.37 42.93 -4.39
CA GLN A 488 -9.80 42.78 -4.62
C GLN A 488 -10.39 41.66 -3.77
N THR A 489 -9.66 40.55 -3.66
CA THR A 489 -10.05 39.41 -2.84
C THR A 489 -8.91 39.03 -1.91
N CYS A 490 -9.23 38.99 -0.63
CA CYS A 490 -8.28 38.69 0.42
C CYS A 490 -7.95 37.19 0.43
N ALA A 491 -6.79 36.84 0.98
CA ALA A 491 -6.36 35.44 1.11
C ALA A 491 -7.30 34.63 2.03
N ASN A 492 -7.97 35.31 2.97
CA ASN A 492 -8.99 34.72 3.83
C ASN A 492 -10.38 34.58 3.17
N GLY A 493 -10.50 34.90 1.87
CA GLY A 493 -11.73 34.75 1.08
C GLY A 493 -12.74 35.89 1.21
N LEU A 494 -12.45 36.96 1.97
CA LEU A 494 -13.28 38.16 2.02
C LEU A 494 -13.04 39.07 0.81
N ALA A 495 -14.02 39.89 0.47
CA ALA A 495 -13.82 41.01 -0.43
C ALA A 495 -12.99 42.10 0.27
N ALA A 496 -12.04 42.68 -0.45
CA ALA A 496 -11.24 43.78 0.07
C ALA A 496 -12.01 45.11 -0.01
N THR A 497 -11.90 45.94 1.01
CA THR A 497 -12.50 47.28 1.04
C THR A 497 -11.41 48.31 0.78
N GLY A 498 -11.42 48.93 -0.40
CA GLY A 498 -10.40 49.91 -0.78
C GLY A 498 -8.97 49.34 -0.84
N GLY A 499 -8.83 48.04 -1.11
CA GLY A 499 -7.54 47.33 -1.08
C GLY A 499 -7.16 46.74 0.28
N ASN A 500 -7.90 47.05 1.34
CA ASN A 500 -7.63 46.53 2.69
C ASN A 500 -8.45 45.27 2.97
N CYS A 501 -7.81 44.33 3.67
CA CYS A 501 -8.40 43.06 4.05
C CYS A 501 -8.76 43.05 5.53
N ALA A 502 -10.05 42.87 5.82
CA ALA A 502 -10.51 42.58 7.18
C ALA A 502 -10.08 41.17 7.60
N GLU A 503 -9.93 40.95 8.90
CA GLU A 503 -9.54 39.64 9.44
C GLU A 503 -10.74 38.78 9.80
N CYS A 504 -10.56 37.46 9.70
CA CYS A 504 -11.54 36.51 10.21
C CYS A 504 -11.36 36.33 11.71
N HIS A 505 -12.37 35.75 12.37
CA HIS A 505 -12.21 35.32 13.76
C HIS A 505 -10.99 34.39 13.89
N SER A 506 -10.29 34.45 15.02
CA SER A 506 -9.01 33.76 15.27
C SER A 506 -9.00 32.24 15.02
N THR A 507 -10.16 31.59 15.02
CA THR A 507 -10.31 30.15 14.75
C THR A 507 -10.59 29.83 13.26
N CYS A 508 -10.89 30.83 12.43
CA CYS A 508 -11.16 30.67 11.02
C CYS A 508 -9.89 30.93 10.18
N ALA A 509 -9.59 30.06 9.22
CA ALA A 509 -8.61 30.36 8.17
C ALA A 509 -9.24 31.18 7.03
N THR A 510 -10.49 30.89 6.68
CA THR A 510 -11.30 31.69 5.76
C THR A 510 -12.71 31.89 6.32
N CYS A 511 -13.38 32.96 5.94
CA CYS A 511 -14.71 33.31 6.48
C CYS A 511 -15.60 34.01 5.45
N SER A 512 -16.91 34.01 5.71
CA SER A 512 -17.89 34.82 4.96
C SER A 512 -18.11 36.21 5.56
N THR A 513 -17.75 36.38 6.83
CA THR A 513 -17.94 37.63 7.56
C THR A 513 -16.74 37.84 8.47
N ALA A 514 -16.20 39.07 8.45
CA ALA A 514 -15.07 39.45 9.29
C ALA A 514 -15.40 39.27 10.77
N ASP A 515 -14.43 38.80 11.54
CA ASP A 515 -14.47 38.58 13.00
C ASP A 515 -15.66 37.75 13.56
N ALA A 516 -16.47 37.12 12.70
CA ALA A 516 -17.60 36.32 13.12
C ALA A 516 -17.21 34.84 13.29
N ALA A 517 -17.19 34.37 14.55
CA ALA A 517 -16.80 33.01 14.90
C ALA A 517 -17.71 31.92 14.31
N ASP A 518 -18.98 32.25 14.02
CA ASP A 518 -19.97 31.34 13.42
C ASP A 518 -19.98 31.39 11.88
N LYS A 519 -19.12 32.22 11.26
CA LYS A 519 -19.04 32.39 9.79
C LYS A 519 -17.71 31.90 9.21
N CYS A 520 -17.06 30.92 9.85
CA CYS A 520 -15.87 30.30 9.27
C CYS A 520 -16.26 29.43 8.08
N LYS A 521 -15.61 29.67 6.94
CA LYS A 521 -15.64 28.79 5.77
C LYS A 521 -14.63 27.65 5.92
N THR A 522 -13.45 27.94 6.44
CA THR A 522 -12.41 26.95 6.77
C THR A 522 -11.78 27.30 8.11
N CYS A 523 -11.18 26.30 8.75
CA CYS A 523 -10.62 26.43 10.08
C CYS A 523 -9.09 26.54 10.04
N VAL A 524 -8.53 27.25 11.02
CA VAL A 524 -7.08 27.24 11.23
C VAL A 524 -6.62 25.83 11.64
N THR A 525 -5.33 25.54 11.44
CA THR A 525 -4.73 24.24 11.79
C THR A 525 -5.03 23.86 13.25
N GLY A 526 -5.40 22.59 13.45
CA GLY A 526 -5.81 22.07 14.77
C GLY A 526 -7.27 22.31 15.12
N TYR A 527 -8.05 22.90 14.20
CA TYR A 527 -9.48 23.04 14.31
C TYR A 527 -10.19 22.41 13.10
N TYR A 528 -11.43 21.98 13.29
CA TYR A 528 -12.29 21.40 12.26
C TYR A 528 -13.71 21.96 12.34
N LYS A 529 -14.48 21.78 11.26
CA LYS A 529 -15.91 22.12 11.20
C LYS A 529 -16.73 20.88 10.84
N GLU A 530 -17.86 20.66 11.50
CA GLU A 530 -18.66 19.43 11.32
C GLU A 530 -19.45 19.41 10.00
N ASN A 531 -19.79 20.58 9.47
CA ASN A 531 -20.62 20.73 8.27
C ASN A 531 -19.89 21.46 7.15
N GLY A 532 -20.30 21.23 5.90
CA GLY A 532 -19.71 21.86 4.71
C GLY A 532 -20.01 23.37 4.60
N SER A 533 -21.07 23.85 5.24
CA SER A 533 -21.46 25.26 5.27
C SER A 533 -20.58 26.11 6.20
N ASP A 534 -20.86 27.41 6.25
CA ASP A 534 -20.30 28.32 7.26
C ASP A 534 -20.69 27.86 8.67
N GLY A 535 -19.75 27.94 9.61
CA GLY A 535 -20.02 27.57 10.98
C GLY A 535 -18.82 27.75 11.91
N PRO A 536 -18.98 27.45 13.21
CA PRO A 536 -17.89 27.54 14.16
C PRO A 536 -16.87 26.42 14.00
N CYS A 537 -15.60 26.77 14.21
CA CYS A 537 -14.47 25.84 14.23
C CYS A 537 -14.22 25.30 15.64
N LYS A 538 -14.17 23.98 15.79
CA LYS A 538 -13.92 23.26 17.06
C LYS A 538 -12.52 22.66 17.08
N LYS A 539 -11.89 22.51 18.25
CA LYS A 539 -10.52 21.97 18.33
C LYS A 539 -10.50 20.47 18.05
N CYS A 540 -9.49 20.00 17.33
CA CYS A 540 -9.28 18.57 17.07
C CYS A 540 -9.13 17.77 18.36
N SER A 541 -8.39 18.30 19.34
CA SER A 541 -8.12 17.66 20.63
C SER A 541 -9.36 17.45 21.50
N GLU A 542 -10.41 18.25 21.30
CA GLU A 542 -11.69 18.10 22.04
C GLU A 542 -12.49 16.89 21.54
N ARG A 543 -12.33 16.54 20.26
CA ARG A 543 -13.02 15.41 19.64
C ARG A 543 -12.20 14.12 19.68
N ILE A 544 -10.90 14.23 19.43
CA ILE A 544 -9.96 13.11 19.43
C ILE A 544 -8.80 13.49 20.34
N SER A 545 -8.74 12.86 21.51
CA SER A 545 -7.67 13.12 22.49
C SER A 545 -6.30 12.86 21.88
N GLY A 546 -5.37 13.81 22.04
CA GLY A 546 -4.02 13.74 21.47
C GLY A 546 -3.95 13.99 19.95
N CYS A 547 -5.03 14.46 19.31
CA CYS A 547 -4.99 14.82 17.91
C CYS A 547 -4.56 16.28 17.69
N LYS A 548 -3.46 16.48 16.97
CA LYS A 548 -2.89 17.79 16.66
C LYS A 548 -3.52 18.40 15.41
N GLN A 549 -3.75 17.59 14.37
CA GLN A 549 -4.37 18.03 13.12
C GLN A 549 -5.43 17.03 12.68
N CYS A 550 -6.59 17.51 12.25
CA CYS A 550 -7.73 16.69 11.87
C CYS A 550 -8.53 17.30 10.73
N VAL A 551 -9.32 16.46 10.07
CA VAL A 551 -10.25 16.86 9.00
C VAL A 551 -11.61 16.21 9.23
N SER A 552 -12.66 16.82 8.69
CA SER A 552 -14.00 16.23 8.69
C SER A 552 -14.19 15.40 7.43
N SER A 553 -14.65 14.16 7.59
CA SER A 553 -15.02 13.28 6.47
C SER A 553 -16.54 13.27 6.25
N SER A 554 -16.93 12.80 5.07
CA SER A 554 -18.30 12.64 4.60
C SER A 554 -19.08 11.70 5.53
N GLY A 555 -19.89 12.26 6.43
CA GLY A 555 -20.66 11.49 7.42
C GLY A 555 -20.48 11.92 8.88
N SER A 556 -20.04 13.16 9.12
CA SER A 556 -19.88 13.76 10.46
C SER A 556 -18.81 13.08 11.34
N SER A 557 -17.92 12.28 10.74
CA SER A 557 -16.76 11.71 11.40
C SER A 557 -15.56 12.65 11.27
N VAL A 558 -14.83 12.82 12.38
CA VAL A 558 -13.58 13.59 12.41
C VAL A 558 -12.44 12.60 12.36
N ILE A 559 -11.49 12.84 11.46
CA ILE A 559 -10.35 11.97 11.23
C ILE A 559 -9.09 12.70 11.67
N CYS A 560 -8.30 12.07 12.52
CA CYS A 560 -6.99 12.59 12.91
C CYS A 560 -5.96 12.32 11.82
N LEU A 561 -5.23 13.35 11.39
CA LEU A 561 -4.16 13.27 10.40
C LEU A 561 -2.76 13.29 11.02
N GLU A 562 -2.63 13.89 12.19
CA GLU A 562 -1.38 13.93 12.98
C GLU A 562 -1.70 13.85 14.47
N SER A 563 -1.11 12.88 15.16
CA SER A 563 -1.19 12.73 16.62
C SER A 563 -0.02 13.44 17.29
N GLU A 564 -0.22 13.90 18.52
CA GLU A 564 0.90 14.27 19.40
C GLU A 564 1.76 13.02 19.66
N ALA A 565 3.09 13.16 19.58
CA ALA A 565 4.01 12.04 19.71
C ALA A 565 3.82 11.35 21.09
N GLY A 566 3.14 10.20 21.12
CA GLY A 566 2.92 9.42 22.35
C GLY A 566 1.66 8.55 22.42
N THR A 567 0.66 8.71 21.56
CA THR A 567 -0.60 7.94 21.63
C THR A 567 -1.10 7.54 20.23
N GLY A 568 -0.53 6.46 19.70
CA GLY A 568 -1.04 5.80 18.50
C GLY A 568 -2.26 4.93 18.81
N GLY A 569 -3.43 5.31 18.29
CA GLY A 569 -4.63 4.46 18.32
C GLY A 569 -5.86 5.19 17.78
N SER A 570 -6.34 4.75 16.62
CA SER A 570 -7.64 5.14 16.06
C SER A 570 -8.75 4.85 17.08
N THR A 571 -9.40 5.89 17.61
CA THR A 571 -10.54 5.75 18.51
C THR A 571 -11.83 5.57 17.73
N ASN A 572 -12.08 4.33 17.30
CA ASN A 572 -13.44 3.82 17.22
C ASN A 572 -13.62 2.79 18.34
N LYS A 573 -13.94 3.25 19.55
CA LYS A 573 -14.75 2.48 20.51
C LYS A 573 -15.15 3.31 21.73
N SER A 574 -16.45 3.39 21.94
CA SER A 574 -17.04 3.37 23.27
C SER A 574 -16.54 2.11 24.01
N GLY A 575 -15.99 2.28 25.21
CA GLY A 575 -15.80 1.17 26.15
C GLY A 575 -14.39 0.94 26.69
N LEU A 576 -14.21 1.41 27.94
CA LEU A 576 -13.29 0.98 29.01
C LEU A 576 -11.82 1.47 28.98
N SER A 577 -11.48 2.10 30.11
CA SER A 577 -10.25 2.82 30.44
C SER A 577 -8.99 1.94 30.41
N ALA A 578 -7.93 2.47 29.79
CA ALA A 578 -6.59 1.90 29.72
C ALA A 578 -5.86 1.81 31.09
N GLY A 579 -6.54 2.08 32.21
CA GLY A 579 -5.99 1.96 33.56
C GLY A 579 -5.81 0.53 34.09
N ALA A 580 -6.35 -0.50 33.43
CA ALA A 580 -6.31 -1.88 33.95
C ALA A 580 -5.14 -2.74 33.42
N ILE A 581 -4.48 -2.34 32.33
CA ILE A 581 -3.51 -3.22 31.63
C ILE A 581 -2.04 -2.92 32.01
N ALA A 582 -1.76 -1.79 32.66
CA ALA A 582 -0.42 -1.48 33.18
C ALA A 582 -0.11 -2.14 34.56
N GLY A 583 -1.11 -2.73 35.24
CA GLY A 583 -0.92 -3.34 36.57
C GLY A 583 -0.46 -4.81 36.54
N ILE A 584 -0.73 -5.55 35.47
CA ILE A 584 -0.50 -7.00 35.43
C ILE A 584 0.97 -7.34 35.16
N SER A 585 1.69 -6.51 34.40
CA SER A 585 3.11 -6.76 34.07
C SER A 585 4.06 -6.57 35.25
N VAL A 586 3.74 -5.66 36.18
CA VAL A 586 4.56 -5.42 37.38
C VAL A 586 4.33 -6.51 38.42
N ALA A 587 3.09 -6.99 38.57
CA ALA A 587 2.75 -8.05 39.51
C ALA A 587 3.48 -9.38 39.18
N VAL A 588 3.59 -9.74 37.90
CA VAL A 588 4.30 -10.97 37.49
C VAL A 588 5.81 -10.86 37.77
N ILE A 589 6.43 -9.70 37.54
CA ILE A 589 7.86 -9.51 37.80
C ILE A 589 8.17 -9.55 39.30
N VAL A 590 7.30 -8.98 40.15
CA VAL A 590 7.46 -9.03 41.61
C VAL A 590 7.24 -10.47 42.13
N VAL A 591 6.26 -11.19 41.60
CA VAL A 591 5.99 -12.58 42.01
C VAL A 591 7.13 -13.51 41.58
N VAL A 592 7.61 -13.40 40.34
CA VAL A 592 8.73 -14.22 39.84
C VAL A 592 10.05 -13.83 40.53
N GLY A 593 10.31 -12.54 40.74
CA GLY A 593 11.48 -12.06 41.46
C GLY A 593 11.49 -12.50 42.93
N GLY A 594 10.34 -12.47 43.60
CA GLY A 594 10.16 -12.96 44.97
C GLY A 594 10.36 -14.47 45.08
N LEU A 595 9.84 -15.25 44.13
CA LEU A 595 9.99 -16.71 44.09
C LEU A 595 11.45 -17.14 43.89
N VAL A 596 12.16 -16.47 42.97
CA VAL A 596 13.60 -16.75 42.72
C VAL A 596 14.46 -16.33 43.90
N GLY A 597 14.16 -15.20 44.55
CA GLY A 597 14.84 -14.76 45.77
C GLY A 597 14.63 -15.71 46.94
N PHE A 598 13.39 -16.17 47.15
CA PHE A 598 13.05 -17.14 48.19
C PHE A 598 13.72 -18.49 47.96
N LEU A 599 13.76 -18.99 46.72
CA LEU A 599 14.45 -20.23 46.38
C LEU A 599 15.97 -20.14 46.57
N CYS A 600 16.60 -19.02 46.20
CA CYS A 600 18.02 -18.79 46.47
C CYS A 600 18.33 -18.76 47.97
N TRP A 601 17.51 -18.05 48.76
CA TRP A 601 17.67 -18.01 50.21
C TRP A 601 17.45 -19.40 50.85
N TRP A 602 16.42 -20.13 50.41
CA TRP A 602 16.11 -21.45 50.94
C TRP A 602 17.23 -22.47 50.67
N PHE A 603 17.81 -22.47 49.46
CA PHE A 603 18.90 -23.40 49.13
C PHE A 603 20.25 -23.00 49.73
N LEU A 604 20.53 -21.70 49.91
CA LEU A 604 21.81 -21.23 50.45
C LEU A 604 21.84 -21.18 51.99
N CYS A 605 20.72 -20.89 52.65
CA CYS A 605 20.68 -20.71 54.11
C CYS A 605 20.19 -21.93 54.88
N ARG A 606 19.49 -22.89 54.25
CA ARG A 606 19.04 -24.12 54.92
C ARG A 606 20.13 -25.22 54.99
N GLY A 607 21.27 -25.03 54.34
CA GLY A 607 22.41 -25.95 54.40
C GLY A 607 23.37 -25.71 55.58
N LYS A 608 23.03 -24.81 56.52
CA LYS A 608 23.93 -24.46 57.63
C LYS A 608 23.20 -24.21 58.96
N ALA A 609 22.14 -24.98 59.22
CA ALA A 609 21.52 -25.16 60.53
C ALA A 609 21.32 -26.64 60.81
#